data_AF-M8A8T8-F1
#
_entry.id   AF-M8A8T8-F1
#
_cell.length_a   1.000
_cell.length_b   1.000
_cell.length_c   1.000
_cell.angle_alpha   90.00
_cell.angle_beta   90.00
_cell.angle_gamma   90.00
#
_symmetry.space_group_name_H-M   'P 1'
#
loop_
_entity.id
_entity.type
_entity.pdbx_description
1 polymer ?
#
loop_
_entity_poly.entity_id
_entity_poly.type
_entity_poly.pdbx_seq_one_letter_code
_entity_poly.pdbx_strand_id
1 'polypeptide(L)'
;MALLCKTLSLQLKLTMMISTLMGIRETLASPVQTVAPKDPNAPLWDMLKKIPLPPDERMSVGMHLCKPEFAVHRGFLVSMGQEYLERWVYTYLSDNYPAGKRVGDDLVGNLGNKDPASNLGDDPAVNSSPF
;
A
#
# COMPACT_ATOMS: atom_id res chain seq x y z
N MET A 1 7.16 55.54 -44.42
CA MET A 1 7.95 54.88 -43.34
C MET A 1 7.09 54.09 -42.34
N ALA A 2 6.04 54.67 -41.73
CA ALA A 2 5.24 53.97 -40.71
C ALA A 2 4.54 52.69 -41.19
N LEU A 3 4.04 52.65 -42.43
CA LEU A 3 3.38 51.46 -43.00
C LEU A 3 4.37 50.30 -43.18
N LEU A 4 5.58 50.59 -43.66
CA LEU A 4 6.64 49.59 -43.83
C LEU A 4 7.06 48.95 -42.51
N CYS A 5 7.14 49.75 -41.44
CA CYS A 5 7.46 49.28 -40.09
C CYS A 5 6.38 48.35 -39.52
N LYS A 6 5.10 48.70 -39.71
CA LYS A 6 3.97 47.84 -39.32
C LYS A 6 4.00 46.51 -40.06
N THR A 7 4.25 46.52 -41.37
CA THR A 7 4.33 45.30 -42.19
C THR A 7 5.51 44.41 -41.77
N LEU A 8 6.69 44.98 -41.52
CA LEU A 8 7.86 44.25 -41.03
C LEU A 8 7.63 43.63 -39.65
N SER A 9 6.98 44.38 -38.75
CA SER A 9 6.62 43.89 -37.41
C SER A 9 5.62 42.73 -37.48
N LEU A 10 4.63 42.82 -38.38
CA LEU A 10 3.64 41.76 -38.59
C LEU A 10 4.30 40.49 -39.15
N GLN A 11 5.24 40.64 -40.10
CA GLN A 11 5.98 39.51 -40.69
C GLN A 11 6.87 38.82 -39.67
N LEU A 12 7.60 39.58 -38.84
CA LEU A 12 8.43 39.01 -37.79
C LEU A 12 7.58 38.19 -36.79
N LYS A 13 6.39 38.70 -36.44
CA LYS A 13 5.46 38.02 -35.53
C LYS A 13 4.88 36.74 -36.15
N LEU A 14 4.56 36.77 -37.44
CA LEU A 14 4.06 35.60 -38.18
C LEU A 14 5.11 34.50 -38.25
N THR A 15 6.35 34.83 -38.61
CA THR A 15 7.45 33.86 -38.69
C THR A 15 7.72 33.19 -37.35
N MET A 16 7.70 33.94 -36.24
CA MET A 16 7.88 33.37 -34.91
C MET A 16 6.79 32.35 -34.56
N MET A 17 5.52 32.66 -34.85
CA MET A 17 4.41 31.74 -34.57
C MET A 17 4.53 30.44 -35.38
N ILE A 18 4.93 30.54 -36.65
CA ILE A 18 5.11 29.37 -37.52
C ILE A 18 6.25 28.48 -37.01
N SER A 19 7.39 29.07 -36.63
CA SER A 19 8.51 28.32 -36.06
C SER A 19 8.15 27.63 -34.74
N THR A 20 7.40 28.29 -33.85
CA THR A 20 6.91 27.67 -32.61
C THR A 20 5.96 26.51 -32.88
N LEU A 21 5.03 26.68 -33.82
CA LEU A 21 4.07 25.62 -34.18
C LEU A 21 4.78 24.40 -34.79
N MET A 22 5.77 24.62 -35.66
CA MET A 22 6.61 23.56 -36.20
C MET A 22 7.38 22.81 -35.11
N GLY A 23 8.01 23.53 -34.17
CA GLY A 23 8.75 22.90 -33.08
C GLY A 23 7.85 22.05 -32.16
N ILE A 24 6.62 22.49 -31.89
CA ILE A 24 5.64 21.68 -31.14
C ILE A 24 5.23 20.45 -31.94
N ARG A 25 4.95 20.58 -33.24
CA ARG A 25 4.60 19.46 -34.12
C ARG A 25 5.72 18.42 -34.18
N GLU A 26 6.97 18.86 -34.29
CA GLU A 26 8.15 17.98 -34.29
C GLU A 26 8.32 17.27 -32.95
N THR A 27 8.11 17.98 -31.84
CA THR A 27 8.14 17.41 -30.48
C THR A 27 7.04 16.36 -30.28
N LEU A 28 5.83 16.61 -30.79
CA LEU A 28 4.69 15.68 -30.73
C LEU A 28 4.79 14.52 -31.73
N ALA A 29 5.51 14.71 -32.84
CA ALA A 29 5.79 13.66 -33.82
C ALA A 29 6.81 12.63 -33.32
N SER A 30 7.56 12.97 -32.28
CA SER A 30 8.35 12.01 -31.51
C SER A 30 7.45 11.37 -30.45
N PRO A 31 7.11 10.06 -30.56
CA PRO A 31 6.42 9.40 -29.47
C PRO A 31 7.40 9.35 -28.29
N VAL A 32 7.17 10.21 -27.30
CA VAL A 32 7.75 10.01 -25.97
C VAL A 32 7.18 8.68 -25.48
N GLN A 33 7.87 7.58 -25.75
CA GLN A 33 7.60 6.30 -25.11
C GLN A 33 7.96 6.47 -23.64
N THR A 34 7.04 7.01 -22.86
CA THR A 34 7.02 6.87 -21.42
C THR A 34 6.70 5.41 -21.14
N VAL A 35 7.72 4.55 -21.19
CA VAL A 35 7.65 3.25 -20.53
C VAL A 35 7.24 3.55 -19.08
N ALA A 36 6.10 3.01 -18.65
CA ALA A 36 5.62 3.21 -17.30
C ALA A 36 6.76 2.87 -16.32
N PRO A 37 7.04 3.72 -15.31
CA PRO A 37 8.07 3.44 -14.33
C PRO A 37 7.83 2.05 -13.75
N LYS A 38 8.85 1.19 -13.84
CA LYS A 38 8.78 -0.16 -13.29
C LYS A 38 8.58 -0.05 -11.78
N ASP A 39 7.51 -0.64 -11.25
CA ASP A 39 7.26 -0.64 -9.80
C ASP A 39 8.45 -1.31 -9.09
N PRO A 40 9.18 -0.58 -8.23
CA PRO A 40 10.31 -1.13 -7.51
C PRO A 40 9.90 -2.26 -6.54
N ASN A 41 8.64 -2.33 -6.14
CA ASN A 41 8.12 -3.34 -5.23
C ASN A 41 7.49 -4.56 -5.94
N ALA A 42 7.45 -4.60 -7.27
CA ALA A 42 6.87 -5.72 -8.00
C ALA A 42 7.44 -7.09 -7.57
N PRO A 43 8.77 -7.26 -7.37
CA PRO A 43 9.32 -8.52 -6.88
C PRO A 43 8.79 -8.93 -5.50
N LEU A 44 8.57 -7.96 -4.61
CA LEU A 44 8.01 -8.22 -3.27
C LEU A 44 6.61 -8.79 -3.37
N TRP A 45 5.76 -8.18 -4.20
CA TRP A 45 4.36 -8.60 -4.36
C TRP A 45 4.27 -9.98 -5.00
N ASP A 46 5.17 -10.31 -5.93
CA ASP A 46 5.22 -11.63 -6.54
C ASP A 46 5.67 -12.71 -5.55
N MET A 47 6.58 -12.39 -4.63
CA MET A 47 6.95 -13.30 -3.53
C MET A 47 5.80 -13.47 -2.52
N LEU A 48 5.11 -12.39 -2.16
CA LEU A 48 3.97 -12.42 -1.24
C LEU A 48 2.81 -13.28 -1.78
N LYS A 49 2.57 -13.25 -3.10
CA LYS A 49 1.55 -14.10 -3.75
C LYS A 49 1.85 -15.60 -3.66
N LYS A 50 3.12 -15.99 -3.57
CA LYS A 50 3.53 -17.40 -3.48
C LYS A 50 3.31 -18.00 -2.09
N ILE A 51 3.17 -17.16 -1.07
CA ILE A 51 2.90 -17.62 0.30
C ILE A 51 1.43 -18.07 0.39
N PRO A 52 1.14 -19.28 0.89
CA PRO A 52 -0.21 -19.83 0.97
C PRO A 52 -1.00 -19.20 2.13
N LEU A 53 -1.38 -17.94 1.96
CA LEU A 53 -2.18 -17.17 2.93
C LEU A 53 -3.65 -17.07 2.50
N PRO A 54 -4.59 -17.05 3.47
CA PRO A 54 -5.95 -16.57 3.26
C PRO A 54 -5.98 -15.15 2.67
N PRO A 55 -7.01 -14.78 1.89
CA PRO A 55 -7.13 -13.45 1.29
C PRO A 55 -7.06 -12.30 2.31
N ASP A 56 -7.74 -12.43 3.45
CA ASP A 56 -7.81 -11.38 4.47
C ASP A 56 -6.47 -11.13 5.14
N GLU A 57 -5.71 -12.19 5.43
CA GLU A 57 -4.37 -12.10 5.99
C GLU A 57 -3.39 -11.49 4.99
N ARG A 58 -3.47 -11.91 3.72
CA ARG A 58 -2.66 -11.33 2.64
C ARG A 58 -2.96 -9.83 2.49
N MET A 59 -4.22 -9.42 2.60
CA MET A 59 -4.61 -8.02 2.58
C MET A 59 -4.05 -7.25 3.77
N SER A 60 -4.13 -7.81 4.98
CA SER A 60 -3.55 -7.21 6.20
C SER A 60 -2.04 -6.98 6.05
N VAL A 61 -1.30 -7.98 5.57
CA VAL A 61 0.15 -7.90 5.34
C VAL A 61 0.47 -6.85 4.28
N GLY A 62 -0.24 -6.88 3.15
CA GLY A 62 -0.04 -5.91 2.06
C GLY A 62 -0.30 -4.49 2.53
N MET A 63 -1.40 -4.25 3.24
CA MET A 63 -1.73 -2.94 3.80
C MET A 63 -0.69 -2.45 4.80
N HIS A 64 -0.13 -3.34 5.63
CA HIS A 64 0.96 -3.01 6.53
C HIS A 64 2.23 -2.59 5.77
N LEU A 65 2.62 -3.34 4.72
CA LEU A 65 3.80 -3.05 3.91
C LEU A 65 3.66 -1.82 3.01
N CYS A 66 2.43 -1.45 2.61
CA CYS A 66 2.17 -0.26 1.80
C CYS A 66 2.43 1.05 2.53
N LYS A 67 2.48 1.03 3.87
CA LYS A 67 2.77 2.21 4.68
C LYS A 67 4.13 2.83 4.34
N PRO A 68 4.25 4.16 4.26
CA PRO A 68 5.48 4.82 3.83
C PRO A 68 6.68 4.52 4.73
N GLU A 69 6.46 4.29 6.04
CA GLU A 69 7.50 3.95 7.02
C GLU A 69 8.18 2.61 6.71
N PHE A 70 7.52 1.74 5.94
CA PHE A 70 8.04 0.45 5.52
C PHE A 70 8.76 0.50 4.16
N ALA A 71 9.04 1.68 3.60
CA ALA A 71 9.79 1.79 2.34
C ALA A 71 11.15 1.05 2.38
N VAL A 72 11.95 1.27 3.42
CA VAL A 72 13.24 0.59 3.58
C VAL A 72 13.06 -0.90 3.85
N HIS A 73 12.07 -1.25 4.67
CA HIS A 73 11.78 -2.65 5.03
C HIS A 73 11.35 -3.46 3.79
N ARG A 74 10.52 -2.90 2.90
CA ARG A 74 10.17 -3.53 1.61
C ARG A 74 11.41 -3.88 0.78
N GLY A 75 12.35 -2.95 0.64
CA GLY A 75 13.61 -3.19 -0.07
C GLY A 75 14.50 -4.25 0.61
N PHE A 76 14.51 -4.28 1.95
CA PHE A 76 15.19 -5.31 2.72
C PHE A 76 14.58 -6.70 2.49
N LEU A 77 13.25 -6.83 2.53
CA LEU A 77 12.54 -8.10 2.26
C LEU A 77 12.81 -8.60 0.84
N VAL A 78 12.86 -7.71 -0.15
CA VAL A 78 13.25 -8.07 -1.52
C VAL A 78 14.67 -8.64 -1.56
N SER A 79 15.61 -8.00 -0.86
CA SER A 79 17.01 -8.44 -0.81
C SER A 79 17.20 -9.78 -0.11
N MET A 80 16.44 -10.04 0.97
CA MET A 80 16.52 -11.29 1.73
C MET A 80 15.81 -12.47 1.05
N GLY A 81 14.81 -12.19 0.22
CA GLY A 81 14.13 -13.20 -0.60
C GLY A 81 12.99 -13.95 0.08
N GLN A 82 12.51 -14.98 -0.62
CA GLN A 82 11.23 -15.66 -0.35
C GLN A 82 11.13 -16.25 1.06
N GLU A 83 12.12 -17.04 1.49
CA GLU A 83 12.07 -17.77 2.77
C GLU A 83 12.02 -16.81 3.96
N TYR A 84 12.77 -15.71 3.87
CA TYR A 84 12.78 -14.69 4.91
C TYR A 84 11.44 -13.95 4.95
N LEU A 85 10.91 -13.56 3.78
CA LEU A 85 9.59 -12.93 3.69
C LEU A 85 8.52 -13.82 4.32
N GLU A 86 8.51 -15.11 3.99
CA GLU A 86 7.55 -16.06 4.54
C GLU A 86 7.63 -16.15 6.07
N ARG A 87 8.84 -16.28 6.63
CA ARG A 87 9.04 -16.29 8.08
C ARG A 87 8.61 -14.99 8.75
N TRP A 88 8.91 -13.85 8.13
CA TRP A 88 8.48 -12.54 8.62
C TRP A 88 6.95 -12.41 8.60
N VAL A 89 6.28 -12.85 7.53
CA VAL A 89 4.83 -12.81 7.42
C VAL A 89 4.15 -13.63 8.53
N TYR A 90 4.60 -14.86 8.78
CA TYR A 90 4.02 -15.66 9.86
C TYR A 90 4.30 -15.06 11.24
N THR A 91 5.47 -14.44 11.43
CA THR A 91 5.77 -13.70 12.67
C THR A 91 4.83 -12.50 12.82
N TYR A 92 4.57 -11.75 11.73
CA TYR A 92 3.64 -10.62 11.71
C TYR A 92 2.20 -11.00 12.01
N LEU A 93 1.74 -12.12 11.46
CA LEU A 93 0.38 -12.61 11.67
C LEU A 93 0.19 -13.26 13.05
N SER A 94 1.28 -13.63 13.71
CA SER A 94 1.24 -14.17 15.07
C SER A 94 0.97 -13.09 16.12
N ASP A 95 0.37 -13.48 17.24
CA ASP A 95 0.09 -12.59 18.37
C ASP A 95 1.35 -12.02 19.04
N ASN A 96 2.53 -12.51 18.66
CA ASN A 96 3.83 -12.10 19.20
C ASN A 96 4.51 -10.98 18.39
N TYR A 97 3.83 -10.37 17.42
CA TYR A 97 4.44 -9.29 16.64
C TYR A 97 4.62 -8.03 17.50
N PRO A 98 5.85 -7.50 17.65
CA PRO A 98 6.15 -6.42 18.60
C PRO A 98 5.58 -5.05 18.18
N ALA A 99 4.99 -4.92 16.98
CA ALA A 99 4.36 -3.68 16.54
C ALA A 99 2.84 -3.82 16.47
N GLY A 100 2.19 -3.58 17.62
CA GLY A 100 0.79 -3.21 17.72
C GLY A 100 -0.16 -4.40 17.73
N LYS A 101 -0.60 -4.76 18.95
CA LYS A 101 -1.86 -5.45 19.24
C LYS A 101 -2.91 -5.03 18.19
N ARG A 102 -3.49 -6.00 17.46
CA ARG A 102 -4.54 -5.76 16.47
C ARG A 102 -5.67 -4.98 17.16
N VAL A 103 -5.73 -3.67 16.95
CA VAL A 103 -6.93 -2.87 17.26
C VAL A 103 -7.73 -2.90 15.97
N GLY A 104 -8.54 -3.95 15.83
CA GLY A 104 -9.33 -4.20 14.61
C GLY A 104 -10.65 -4.91 14.88
N ASP A 105 -11.07 -4.99 16.14
CA ASP A 105 -12.28 -5.67 16.60
C ASP A 105 -13.54 -4.82 16.37
N ASP A 106 -13.41 -3.62 15.77
CA ASP A 106 -14.45 -2.57 15.79
C ASP A 106 -15.22 -2.36 14.46
N LEU A 107 -15.21 -3.30 13.50
CA LEU A 107 -16.02 -3.17 12.28
C LEU A 107 -17.07 -4.26 12.03
N VAL A 108 -17.61 -4.88 13.09
CA VAL A 108 -18.99 -5.41 13.08
C VAL A 108 -19.69 -4.99 14.37
N GLY A 109 -20.32 -3.81 14.32
CA GLY A 109 -21.35 -3.43 15.28
C GLY A 109 -22.72 -3.94 14.83
N ASN A 110 -23.49 -4.42 15.82
CA ASN A 110 -24.95 -4.66 15.88
C ASN A 110 -25.45 -6.07 15.47
N LEU A 111 -26.31 -6.78 16.22
CA LEU A 111 -27.11 -6.48 17.43
C LEU A 111 -27.66 -7.82 18.00
N GLY A 112 -27.67 -8.04 19.32
CA GLY A 112 -28.42 -9.16 19.92
C GLY A 112 -27.87 -9.69 21.25
N ASN A 113 -27.61 -8.85 22.25
CA ASN A 113 -28.50 -8.63 23.41
C ASN A 113 -28.68 -9.84 24.38
N LYS A 114 -28.17 -9.62 25.60
CA LYS A 114 -28.56 -10.17 26.92
C LYS A 114 -27.86 -11.44 27.44
N ASP A 115 -26.80 -11.21 28.20
CA ASP A 115 -26.70 -11.75 29.57
C ASP A 115 -27.35 -10.71 30.51
N PRO A 116 -28.07 -11.09 31.58
CA PRO A 116 -27.36 -11.47 32.81
C PRO A 116 -28.07 -12.54 33.64
N ALA A 117 -27.33 -13.54 34.14
CA ALA A 117 -27.76 -14.26 35.32
C ALA A 117 -26.56 -14.85 36.07
N SER A 118 -26.07 -14.06 37.02
CA SER A 118 -25.37 -14.53 38.21
C SER A 118 -26.24 -15.53 38.97
N ASN A 119 -25.69 -16.70 39.29
CA ASN A 119 -26.05 -17.54 40.44
C ASN A 119 -24.73 -18.25 40.79
N LEU A 120 -23.91 -17.83 41.76
CA LEU A 120 -24.15 -17.82 43.21
C LEU A 120 -25.12 -18.92 43.67
N GLY A 121 -24.56 -20.09 43.91
CA GLY A 121 -25.13 -21.11 44.79
C GLY A 121 -24.02 -21.54 45.74
N ASP A 122 -24.08 -21.03 46.96
CA ASP A 122 -23.21 -21.39 48.08
C ASP A 122 -23.45 -22.85 48.52
N ASP A 123 -22.35 -23.59 48.72
CA ASP A 123 -21.98 -24.58 49.77
C ASP A 123 -23.04 -25.41 50.55
N PRO A 124 -22.73 -26.60 51.17
CA PRO A 124 -21.45 -26.92 51.82
C PRO A 124 -20.96 -28.40 51.85
N ALA A 125 -19.66 -28.52 52.15
CA ALA A 125 -18.98 -29.49 53.04
C ALA A 125 -19.21 -31.01 52.91
N VAL A 126 -18.13 -31.74 52.62
CA VAL A 126 -17.70 -32.87 53.48
C VAL A 126 -16.17 -32.93 53.57
N ASN A 127 -15.70 -32.91 54.83
CA ASN A 127 -14.37 -33.23 55.32
C ASN A 127 -13.99 -34.71 55.00
N SER A 128 -12.81 -35.32 55.17
CA SER A 128 -11.51 -35.05 55.76
C SER A 128 -10.52 -36.08 55.15
N SER A 129 -9.29 -35.65 54.83
CA SER A 129 -7.97 -36.28 55.04
C SER A 129 -7.73 -37.80 54.78
N PRO A 130 -6.54 -38.37 55.07
CA PRO A 130 -5.47 -38.48 54.05
C PRO A 130 -4.88 -39.89 53.92
N PHE A 131 -4.24 -40.18 52.79
CA PHE A 131 -3.05 -41.03 52.67
C PHE A 131 -2.22 -40.54 51.49
#